data_AF-A0A9D6H0R3-F1
#
_entry.id   AF-A0A9D6H0R3-F1
#
_cell.length_a   1.000
_cell.length_b   1.000
_cell.length_c   1.000
_cell.angle_alpha   90.00
_cell.angle_beta   90.00
_cell.angle_gamma   90.00
#
_symmetry.space_group_name_H-M   'P 1'
#
loop_
_entity.id
_entity.type
_entity.pdbx_description
1 polymer ?
#
loop_
_entity_poly.entity_id
_entity_poly.type
_entity_poly.pdbx_seq_one_letter_code
_entity_poly.pdbx_strand_id
1 'polypeptide(L)'
;MPQPRILAALFAVILGAGPALAHSGGAEPLGDGKVSSSPKVGYLMSCPTRGSGRGAFRDGPWIDGKSWYPGDKIHVEGKISWPSAHFAVSTVTRNGASWHEISGNGLPKGAITGTFPISRSDPAYNYDRNPNSVRNHTINLMLPADPQAAASPSCVPMGMIGVALDGVAIFNAVDDSGRDAPAHEVQDSCDGHPEHDGQYHYHGPSPCMPGINGKAELVGYALDGFGIYSLRDASGHLMTDANLDACHGTTSEVMWNGKKTRIYHYVMTGEYPYTIGCFRGTPVSTR
;
A
#
# COMPACT_ATOMS: atom_id res chain seq x y z
N MET A 1 77.89 -19.58 -23.40
CA MET A 1 76.75 -18.84 -24.00
C MET A 1 75.50 -19.20 -23.20
N PRO A 2 74.89 -18.24 -22.47
CA PRO A 2 73.80 -18.53 -21.54
C PRO A 2 72.44 -18.58 -22.25
N GLN A 3 71.56 -19.49 -21.82
CA GLN A 3 70.18 -19.60 -22.31
C GLN A 3 69.27 -18.54 -21.67
N PRO A 4 68.29 -17.98 -22.41
CA PRO A 4 67.34 -17.02 -21.85
C PRO A 4 66.21 -17.75 -21.12
N ARG A 5 65.93 -17.33 -19.88
CA ARG A 5 64.73 -17.70 -19.12
C ARG A 5 63.55 -16.85 -19.58
N ILE A 6 62.50 -17.48 -20.07
CA ILE A 6 61.22 -16.83 -20.41
C ILE A 6 60.43 -16.67 -19.11
N LEU A 7 60.19 -15.43 -18.68
CA LEU A 7 59.23 -15.11 -17.63
C LEU A 7 57.82 -15.13 -18.23
N ALA A 8 56.98 -16.06 -17.78
CA ALA A 8 55.54 -16.02 -18.04
C ALA A 8 54.89 -15.00 -17.10
N ALA A 9 54.36 -13.91 -17.66
CA ALA A 9 53.53 -12.96 -16.93
C ALA A 9 52.10 -13.53 -16.81
N LEU A 10 51.71 -13.94 -15.61
CA LEU A 10 50.30 -14.18 -15.28
C LEU A 10 49.58 -12.83 -15.25
N PHE A 11 48.74 -12.57 -16.24
CA PHE A 11 47.72 -11.52 -16.15
C PHE A 11 46.58 -12.03 -15.27
N ALA A 12 46.57 -11.60 -14.00
CA ALA A 12 45.39 -11.72 -13.16
C ALA A 12 44.33 -10.73 -13.68
N VAL A 13 43.29 -11.25 -14.33
CA VAL A 13 42.08 -10.49 -14.62
C VAL A 13 41.37 -10.25 -13.30
N ILE A 14 41.54 -9.05 -12.75
CA ILE A 14 40.72 -8.56 -11.64
C ILE A 14 39.35 -8.26 -12.25
N LEU A 15 38.41 -9.18 -12.08
CA LEU A 15 36.98 -8.91 -12.27
C LEU A 15 36.60 -7.87 -11.22
N GLY A 16 36.55 -6.60 -11.63
CA GLY A 16 36.03 -5.52 -10.80
C GLY A 16 34.56 -5.80 -10.53
N ALA A 17 34.24 -6.20 -9.30
CA ALA A 17 32.89 -6.04 -8.78
C ALA A 17 32.59 -4.54 -8.82
N GLY A 18 31.60 -4.14 -9.62
CA GLY A 18 31.09 -2.77 -9.59
C GLY A 18 30.69 -2.41 -8.15
N PRO A 19 30.76 -1.14 -7.76
CA PRO A 19 30.38 -0.75 -6.41
C PRO A 19 28.92 -1.15 -6.18
N ALA A 20 28.68 -2.04 -5.21
CA ALA A 20 27.35 -2.23 -4.66
C ALA A 20 26.85 -0.86 -4.18
N LEU A 21 25.69 -0.44 -4.67
CA LEU A 21 25.03 0.77 -4.17
C LEU A 21 24.80 0.56 -2.68
N ALA A 22 25.30 1.47 -1.85
CA ALA A 22 25.05 1.42 -0.43
C ALA A 22 23.62 1.95 -0.17
N HIS A 23 22.69 1.04 0.11
CA HIS A 23 21.32 1.38 0.51
C HIS A 23 21.31 1.99 1.91
N SER A 24 20.54 3.07 2.09
CA SER A 24 20.53 3.85 3.34
C SER A 24 19.42 3.41 4.31
N GLY A 25 18.47 2.59 3.83
CA GLY A 25 17.33 2.07 4.59
C GLY A 25 17.39 0.57 4.89
N GLY A 26 16.44 0.11 5.73
CA GLY A 26 16.21 -1.32 5.94
C GLY A 26 15.69 -1.99 4.66
N ALA A 27 16.19 -3.20 4.38
CA ALA A 27 15.74 -4.00 3.26
C ALA A 27 14.43 -4.72 3.62
N GLU A 28 13.42 -4.59 2.77
CA GLU A 28 12.16 -5.33 2.86
C GLU A 28 12.10 -6.42 1.79
N PRO A 29 11.56 -7.62 2.07
CA PRO A 29 11.33 -8.62 1.05
C PRO A 29 10.31 -8.12 0.01
N LEU A 30 10.64 -8.25 -1.27
CA LEU A 30 9.75 -7.89 -2.35
C LEU A 30 8.51 -8.81 -2.36
N GLY A 31 7.33 -8.23 -2.58
CA GLY A 31 6.05 -8.93 -2.67
C GLY A 31 5.81 -9.70 -3.98
N ASP A 32 6.70 -9.55 -4.97
CA ASP A 32 6.54 -10.16 -6.29
C ASP A 32 6.32 -11.68 -6.21
N GLY A 33 5.27 -12.16 -6.90
CA GLY A 33 4.90 -13.58 -6.90
C GLY A 33 4.18 -14.05 -5.63
N LYS A 34 3.85 -13.15 -4.69
CA LYS A 34 3.05 -13.47 -3.49
C LYS A 34 1.55 -13.21 -3.67
N VAL A 35 1.03 -13.41 -4.88
CA VAL A 35 -0.42 -13.48 -5.12
C VAL A 35 -0.88 -14.93 -5.00
N SER A 36 -1.99 -15.17 -4.29
CA SER A 36 -2.54 -16.51 -4.03
C SER A 36 -4.02 -16.63 -4.41
N SER A 37 -4.47 -17.87 -4.63
CA SER A 37 -5.90 -18.19 -4.82
C SER A 37 -6.63 -18.50 -3.52
N SER A 38 -5.94 -18.41 -2.37
CA SER A 38 -6.48 -18.71 -1.05
C SER A 38 -5.74 -17.87 0.02
N PRO A 39 -6.36 -17.61 1.18
CA PRO A 39 -5.73 -16.88 2.27
C PRO A 39 -4.39 -17.50 2.68
N LYS A 40 -3.34 -16.69 2.79
CA LYS A 40 -2.01 -17.11 3.25
C LYS A 40 -1.27 -15.91 3.85
N VAL A 41 -0.63 -16.11 5.01
CA VAL A 41 0.16 -15.06 5.68
C VAL A 41 1.26 -14.55 4.75
N GLY A 42 1.37 -13.22 4.61
CA GLY A 42 2.32 -12.55 3.72
C GLY A 42 2.01 -12.68 2.24
N TYR A 43 0.76 -13.04 1.86
CA TYR A 43 0.31 -13.14 0.48
C TYR A 43 -0.98 -12.34 0.27
N LEU A 44 -1.18 -11.88 -0.96
CA LEU A 44 -2.40 -11.23 -1.41
C LEU A 44 -3.32 -12.22 -2.12
N MET A 45 -4.52 -12.44 -1.60
CA MET A 45 -5.58 -13.12 -2.33
C MET A 45 -6.29 -12.13 -3.26
N SER A 46 -5.71 -11.85 -4.42
CA SER A 46 -6.28 -10.93 -5.40
C SER A 46 -7.36 -11.62 -6.25
N CYS A 47 -8.43 -10.89 -6.58
CA CYS A 47 -9.45 -11.41 -7.49
C CYS A 47 -8.88 -11.52 -8.91
N PRO A 48 -9.27 -12.52 -9.71
CA PRO A 48 -8.77 -12.66 -11.07
C PRO A 48 -9.06 -11.40 -11.89
N THR A 49 -8.00 -10.76 -12.40
CA THR A 49 -8.09 -9.62 -13.31
C THR A 49 -7.30 -9.91 -14.59
N ARG A 50 -7.67 -9.21 -15.67
CA ARG A 50 -6.84 -9.15 -16.88
C ARG A 50 -6.05 -7.85 -16.81
N GLY A 51 -4.84 -7.94 -16.28
CA GLY A 51 -3.91 -6.82 -16.30
C GLY A 51 -3.60 -6.37 -17.72
N SER A 52 -3.50 -5.07 -17.92
CA SER A 52 -3.04 -4.47 -19.18
C SER A 52 -1.51 -4.42 -19.28
N GLY A 53 -0.80 -4.68 -18.18
CA GLY A 53 0.66 -4.63 -18.11
C GLY A 53 1.22 -3.21 -18.21
N ARG A 54 0.41 -2.20 -17.87
CA ARG A 54 0.78 -0.78 -17.91
C ARG A 54 1.09 -0.32 -16.49
N GLY A 55 2.09 0.54 -16.35
CA GLY A 55 2.57 1.05 -15.06
C GLY A 55 4.02 1.50 -15.19
N ALA A 56 4.73 1.56 -14.06
CA ALA A 56 6.16 1.82 -14.08
C ALA A 56 6.90 0.84 -15.00
N PHE A 57 7.74 1.41 -15.85
CA PHE A 57 8.38 0.69 -16.95
C PHE A 57 9.82 0.28 -16.63
N ARG A 58 10.34 0.70 -15.47
CA ARG A 58 11.69 0.39 -15.05
C ARG A 58 11.82 0.44 -13.53
N ASP A 59 12.38 -0.63 -12.98
CA ASP A 59 12.75 -0.72 -11.57
C ASP A 59 13.77 0.37 -11.21
N GLY A 60 13.60 0.94 -10.02
CA GLY A 60 14.53 1.91 -9.47
C GLY A 60 15.74 1.25 -8.79
N PRO A 61 16.77 2.03 -8.46
CA PRO A 61 17.92 1.53 -7.69
C PRO A 61 17.57 1.07 -6.26
N TRP A 62 16.35 1.36 -5.80
CA TRP A 62 15.80 0.87 -4.53
C TRP A 62 15.30 -0.57 -4.61
N ILE A 63 15.33 -1.24 -5.76
CA ILE A 63 15.06 -2.69 -5.89
C ILE A 63 16.39 -3.39 -6.19
N ASP A 64 16.72 -4.40 -5.38
CA ASP A 64 17.88 -5.27 -5.60
C ASP A 64 17.50 -6.75 -5.36
N GLY A 65 17.50 -7.52 -6.43
CA GLY A 65 17.17 -8.94 -6.39
C GLY A 65 15.76 -9.22 -5.89
N LYS A 66 15.64 -9.73 -4.66
CA LYS A 66 14.36 -10.10 -4.01
C LYS A 66 13.97 -9.14 -2.89
N SER A 67 14.66 -8.01 -2.80
CA SER A 67 14.46 -7.02 -1.76
C SER A 67 14.27 -5.64 -2.37
N TRP A 68 13.61 -4.78 -1.63
CA TRP A 68 13.55 -3.36 -1.93
C TRP A 68 13.82 -2.52 -0.68
N TYR A 69 14.15 -1.26 -0.88
CA TYR A 69 14.61 -0.34 0.15
C TYR A 69 13.71 0.88 0.15
N PRO A 70 12.60 0.86 0.92
CA PRO A 70 11.61 1.94 0.88
C PRO A 70 12.22 3.33 1.13
N GLY A 71 13.22 3.43 2.01
CA GLY A 71 13.89 4.69 2.34
C GLY A 71 14.76 5.27 1.21
N ASP A 72 15.15 4.47 0.22
CA ASP A 72 15.92 4.92 -0.94
C ASP A 72 15.03 5.22 -2.16
N LYS A 73 13.73 4.98 -2.02
CA LYS A 73 12.77 5.16 -3.10
C LYS A 73 12.58 6.64 -3.40
N ILE A 74 12.52 6.96 -4.69
CA ILE A 74 12.22 8.32 -5.12
C ILE A 74 10.72 8.61 -5.03
N HIS A 75 10.38 9.87 -4.80
CA HIS A 75 9.00 10.35 -4.80
C HIS A 75 8.79 11.38 -5.91
N VAL A 76 7.59 11.39 -6.49
CA VAL A 76 7.15 12.46 -7.41
C VAL A 76 7.21 13.80 -6.68
N GLU A 77 7.87 14.78 -7.28
CA GLU A 77 8.04 16.11 -6.72
C GLU A 77 6.76 16.94 -6.88
N GLY A 78 6.55 17.87 -5.95
CA GLY A 78 5.43 18.79 -6.02
C GLY A 78 4.90 19.18 -4.66
N LYS A 79 4.06 20.21 -4.67
CA LYS A 79 3.33 20.68 -3.48
C LYS A 79 1.94 21.11 -3.89
N ILE A 80 1.04 20.15 -4.09
CA ILE A 80 -0.35 20.40 -4.46
C ILE A 80 -1.22 20.25 -3.22
N SER A 81 -1.98 21.29 -2.88
CA SER A 81 -2.96 21.27 -1.80
C SER A 81 -4.37 21.06 -2.35
N TRP A 82 -5.22 20.44 -1.53
CA TRP A 82 -6.58 20.06 -1.90
C TRP A 82 -7.62 20.72 -0.98
N PRO A 83 -7.85 22.04 -1.10
CA PRO A 83 -8.76 22.76 -0.20
C PRO A 83 -10.24 22.35 -0.35
N SER A 84 -10.60 21.70 -1.47
CA SER A 84 -11.92 21.11 -1.68
C SER A 84 -12.06 19.69 -1.12
N ALA A 85 -10.97 19.08 -0.61
CA ALA A 85 -10.99 17.74 -0.06
C ALA A 85 -11.90 17.67 1.17
N HIS A 86 -12.82 16.72 1.15
CA HIS A 86 -13.70 16.47 2.28
C HIS A 86 -13.96 14.97 2.43
N PHE A 87 -14.07 14.58 3.68
CA PHE A 87 -14.34 13.23 4.10
C PHE A 87 -15.08 13.27 5.43
N ALA A 88 -16.11 12.45 5.55
CA ALA A 88 -16.94 12.33 6.72
C ALA A 88 -17.38 10.87 6.91
N VAL A 89 -17.35 10.45 8.17
CA VAL A 89 -17.90 9.17 8.63
C VAL A 89 -18.98 9.50 9.66
N SER A 90 -20.17 8.97 9.47
CA SER A 90 -21.25 9.05 10.45
C SER A 90 -21.80 7.67 10.76
N THR A 91 -22.44 7.51 11.91
CA THR A 91 -23.12 6.25 12.25
C THR A 91 -24.62 6.46 12.17
N VAL A 92 -25.30 5.64 11.38
CA VAL A 92 -26.75 5.70 11.14
C VAL A 92 -27.39 4.35 11.45
N THR A 93 -28.64 4.37 11.92
CA THR A 93 -29.44 3.14 12.10
C THR A 93 -30.36 2.96 10.92
N ARG A 94 -30.28 1.81 10.23
CA ARG A 94 -31.17 1.44 9.12
C ARG A 94 -31.67 0.02 9.34
N ASN A 95 -32.99 -0.17 9.30
CA ASN A 95 -33.65 -1.46 9.51
C ASN A 95 -33.23 -2.17 10.82
N GLY A 96 -33.00 -1.40 11.89
CA GLY A 96 -32.56 -1.92 13.19
C GLY A 96 -31.07 -2.28 13.29
N ALA A 97 -30.29 -2.11 12.23
CA ALA A 97 -28.83 -2.30 12.24
C ALA A 97 -28.08 -0.97 12.17
N SER A 98 -26.91 -0.90 12.80
CA SER A 98 -26.02 0.26 12.74
C SER A 98 -25.07 0.16 11.56
N TRP A 99 -24.88 1.28 10.86
CA TRP A 99 -24.04 1.41 9.68
C TRP A 99 -23.12 2.62 9.80
N HIS A 100 -21.91 2.51 9.27
CA HIS A 100 -21.06 3.63 8.94
C HIS A 100 -21.43 4.16 7.55
N GLU A 101 -22.01 5.35 7.51
CA GLU A 101 -22.22 6.10 6.28
C GLU A 101 -20.97 6.96 6.04
N ILE A 102 -20.22 6.61 5.00
CA ILE A 102 -18.97 7.26 4.62
C ILE A 102 -19.20 8.06 3.35
N SER A 103 -18.85 9.34 3.40
CA SER A 103 -18.98 10.27 2.27
C SER A 103 -17.72 11.09 2.08
N GLY A 104 -17.42 11.43 0.83
CA GLY A 104 -16.28 12.28 0.49
C GLY A 104 -16.08 12.43 -1.02
N ASN A 105 -14.98 13.07 -1.40
CA ASN A 105 -14.63 13.30 -2.79
C ASN A 105 -13.28 12.69 -3.23
N GLY A 106 -12.74 11.74 -2.47
CA GLY A 106 -11.55 10.96 -2.88
C GLY A 106 -10.24 11.75 -2.93
N LEU A 107 -10.28 13.04 -2.58
CA LEU A 107 -9.09 13.87 -2.48
C LEU A 107 -8.46 13.74 -1.09
N PRO A 108 -7.12 13.80 -0.98
CA PRO A 108 -6.43 13.56 0.29
C PRO A 108 -6.56 14.77 1.22
N LYS A 109 -7.49 14.68 2.17
CA LYS A 109 -7.85 15.77 3.09
C LYS A 109 -6.69 16.09 4.04
N GLY A 110 -6.17 17.32 3.94
CA GLY A 110 -5.10 17.81 4.81
C GLY A 110 -3.69 17.39 4.37
N ALA A 111 -3.56 16.67 3.25
CA ALA A 111 -2.28 16.29 2.68
C ALA A 111 -1.78 17.32 1.64
N ILE A 112 -0.49 17.25 1.34
CA ILE A 112 0.16 17.95 0.23
C ILE A 112 0.76 16.88 -0.67
N THR A 113 0.25 16.75 -1.88
CA THR A 113 0.66 15.71 -2.84
C THR A 113 1.73 16.22 -3.79
N GLY A 114 2.35 15.27 -4.50
CA GLY A 114 3.19 15.52 -5.66
C GLY A 114 2.40 16.04 -6.86
N THR A 115 3.12 16.39 -7.92
CA THR A 115 2.52 16.91 -9.17
C THR A 115 2.29 15.76 -10.14
N PHE A 116 1.02 15.43 -10.38
CA PHE A 116 0.61 14.46 -11.38
C PHE A 116 -0.15 15.15 -12.51
N PRO A 117 0.11 14.86 -13.80
CA PRO A 117 0.99 13.79 -14.31
C PRO A 117 2.48 14.05 -14.03
N ILE A 118 3.26 12.98 -13.95
CA ILE A 118 4.70 13.09 -13.69
C ILE A 118 5.36 13.90 -14.83
N SER A 119 5.97 15.02 -14.49
CA SER A 119 6.64 15.89 -15.46
C SER A 119 7.89 15.22 -16.03
N ARG A 120 8.22 15.48 -17.30
CA ARG A 120 9.49 15.02 -17.91
C ARG A 120 10.74 15.56 -17.22
N SER A 121 10.61 16.68 -16.50
CA SER A 121 11.70 17.28 -15.72
C SER A 121 11.86 16.66 -14.33
N ASP A 122 10.85 15.92 -13.86
CA ASP A 122 10.89 15.25 -12.57
C ASP A 122 11.80 14.00 -12.68
N PRO A 123 12.75 13.80 -11.77
CA PRO A 123 13.60 12.61 -11.79
C PRO A 123 12.81 11.29 -11.73
N ALA A 124 11.63 11.26 -11.11
CA ALA A 124 10.71 10.12 -11.07
C ALA A 124 10.30 9.65 -12.48
N TYR A 125 10.22 10.56 -13.46
CA TYR A 125 9.85 10.27 -14.86
C TYR A 125 10.72 9.20 -15.51
N ASN A 126 11.94 9.05 -15.00
CA ASN A 126 12.89 8.07 -15.49
C ASN A 126 12.47 6.63 -15.14
N TYR A 127 11.61 6.41 -14.15
CA TYR A 127 11.19 5.09 -13.68
C TYR A 127 9.69 4.83 -13.95
N ASP A 128 8.87 5.88 -13.78
CA ASP A 128 7.44 5.85 -14.01
C ASP A 128 6.99 7.14 -14.70
N ARG A 129 6.14 7.00 -15.72
CA ARG A 129 5.63 8.13 -16.51
C ARG A 129 4.15 8.39 -16.25
N ASN A 130 3.62 7.95 -15.11
CA ASN A 130 2.20 8.03 -14.74
C ASN A 130 1.56 9.29 -15.36
N PRO A 131 0.77 9.12 -16.45
CA PRO A 131 0.26 10.22 -17.25
C PRO A 131 -1.03 10.80 -16.66
N ASN A 132 -1.48 10.30 -15.52
CA ASN A 132 -2.77 10.60 -14.94
C ASN A 132 -2.70 11.82 -14.03
N SER A 133 -3.86 12.40 -13.70
CA SER A 133 -3.96 13.54 -12.78
C SER A 133 -4.90 13.17 -11.65
N VAL A 134 -4.62 13.67 -10.44
CA VAL A 134 -5.53 13.51 -9.31
C VAL A 134 -6.84 14.25 -9.59
N ARG A 135 -7.96 13.55 -9.42
CA ARG A 135 -9.33 14.04 -9.66
C ARG A 135 -10.23 13.68 -8.50
N ASN A 136 -11.32 14.42 -8.39
CA ASN A 136 -12.35 14.15 -7.39
C ASN A 136 -13.12 12.87 -7.78
N HIS A 137 -13.38 12.01 -6.79
CA HIS A 137 -14.16 10.79 -6.92
C HIS A 137 -15.19 10.71 -5.81
N THR A 138 -16.46 10.50 -6.14
CA THR A 138 -17.49 10.38 -5.11
C THR A 138 -17.26 9.13 -4.27
N ILE A 139 -17.07 9.33 -2.96
CA ILE A 139 -17.12 8.26 -1.97
C ILE A 139 -18.53 8.28 -1.38
N ASN A 140 -19.23 7.16 -1.48
CA ASN A 140 -20.52 6.94 -0.85
C ASN A 140 -20.63 5.46 -0.46
N LEU A 141 -20.18 5.14 0.75
CA LEU A 141 -20.14 3.77 1.26
C LEU A 141 -21.06 3.63 2.46
N MET A 142 -21.69 2.46 2.55
CA MET A 142 -22.51 2.05 3.69
C MET A 142 -21.92 0.76 4.24
N LEU A 143 -21.12 0.86 5.29
CA LEU A 143 -20.43 -0.29 5.90
C LEU A 143 -21.14 -0.73 7.18
N PRO A 144 -21.22 -2.03 7.50
CA PRO A 144 -21.74 -2.46 8.79
C PRO A 144 -20.92 -1.87 9.94
N ALA A 145 -21.57 -1.26 10.95
CA ALA A 145 -20.86 -0.75 12.13
C ALA A 145 -20.52 -1.86 13.15
N ASP A 146 -21.10 -3.04 12.96
CA ASP A 146 -20.81 -4.29 13.67
C ASP A 146 -20.48 -5.38 12.63
N PRO A 147 -19.30 -5.31 12.00
CA PRO A 147 -18.91 -6.23 10.94
C PRO A 147 -18.77 -7.66 11.47
N GLN A 148 -19.22 -8.62 10.67
CA GLN A 148 -19.19 -10.04 11.02
C GLN A 148 -18.25 -10.78 10.06
N ALA A 149 -17.49 -11.73 10.61
CA ALA A 149 -16.67 -12.59 9.80
C ALA A 149 -17.56 -13.44 8.87
N ALA A 150 -17.23 -13.46 7.58
CA ALA A 150 -17.84 -14.35 6.62
C ALA A 150 -17.42 -15.81 6.87
N ALA A 151 -18.24 -16.74 6.40
CA ALA A 151 -17.97 -18.18 6.49
C ALA A 151 -16.64 -18.58 5.84
N SER A 152 -16.20 -17.84 4.82
CA SER A 152 -14.88 -18.00 4.20
C SER A 152 -14.37 -16.64 3.73
N PRO A 153 -13.06 -16.39 3.80
CA PRO A 153 -12.50 -15.18 3.23
C PRO A 153 -12.70 -15.09 1.71
N SER A 154 -12.74 -13.87 1.19
CA SER A 154 -12.83 -13.60 -0.25
C SER A 154 -11.66 -12.79 -0.75
N CYS A 155 -11.40 -12.89 -2.06
CA CYS A 155 -10.36 -12.11 -2.70
C CYS A 155 -10.65 -10.60 -2.64
N VAL A 156 -9.60 -9.80 -2.81
CA VAL A 156 -9.69 -8.33 -2.94
C VAL A 156 -9.53 -7.89 -4.41
N PRO A 157 -10.31 -6.91 -4.89
CA PRO A 157 -10.16 -6.38 -6.26
C PRO A 157 -8.90 -5.52 -6.42
N MET A 158 -8.55 -5.15 -7.67
CA MET A 158 -7.45 -4.22 -8.00
C MET A 158 -7.74 -2.76 -7.62
N GLY A 159 -9.01 -2.36 -7.61
CA GLY A 159 -9.42 -1.01 -7.22
C GLY A 159 -9.51 -0.86 -5.70
N MET A 160 -10.39 0.03 -5.25
CA MET A 160 -10.63 0.29 -3.83
C MET A 160 -10.98 -1.00 -3.07
N ILE A 161 -10.23 -1.25 -1.99
CA ILE A 161 -10.45 -2.32 -1.01
C ILE A 161 -10.78 -1.76 0.38
N GLY A 162 -10.54 -0.47 0.58
CA GLY A 162 -10.90 0.28 1.77
C GLY A 162 -10.75 1.78 1.54
N VAL A 163 -11.02 2.57 2.56
CA VAL A 163 -10.87 4.03 2.55
C VAL A 163 -10.19 4.50 3.83
N ALA A 164 -9.17 5.34 3.68
CA ALA A 164 -8.45 5.95 4.79
C ALA A 164 -9.24 7.13 5.39
N LEU A 165 -8.91 7.52 6.63
CA LEU A 165 -9.61 8.59 7.36
C LEU A 165 -9.36 10.01 6.79
N ASP A 166 -8.40 10.17 5.89
CA ASP A 166 -8.21 11.37 5.07
C ASP A 166 -9.07 11.37 3.78
N GLY A 167 -9.83 10.30 3.53
CA GLY A 167 -10.70 10.13 2.37
C GLY A 167 -10.02 9.56 1.14
N VAL A 168 -8.78 9.10 1.24
CA VAL A 168 -8.06 8.45 0.14
C VAL A 168 -8.46 6.99 0.02
N ALA A 169 -8.57 6.49 -1.22
CA ALA A 169 -8.82 5.08 -1.46
C ALA A 169 -7.59 4.24 -1.04
N ILE A 170 -7.83 3.07 -0.46
CA ILE A 170 -6.81 2.06 -0.23
C ILE A 170 -7.00 0.99 -1.30
N PHE A 171 -5.97 0.73 -2.08
CA PHE A 171 -5.91 -0.31 -3.11
C PHE A 171 -5.14 -1.51 -2.58
N ASN A 172 -5.27 -2.65 -3.26
CA ASN A 172 -4.53 -3.85 -2.90
C ASN A 172 -3.02 -3.68 -3.14
N ALA A 173 -2.20 -4.64 -2.71
CA ALA A 173 -0.74 -4.49 -2.73
C ALA A 173 -0.07 -4.57 -4.12
N VAL A 174 -0.82 -4.78 -5.20
CA VAL A 174 -0.24 -5.06 -6.52
C VAL A 174 -0.60 -4.03 -7.59
N ASP A 175 0.31 -3.86 -8.54
CA ASP A 175 0.09 -3.08 -9.75
C ASP A 175 -0.71 -3.89 -10.79
N ASP A 176 -1.06 -3.26 -11.91
CA ASP A 176 -1.80 -3.89 -13.01
C ASP A 176 -1.01 -5.03 -13.72
N SER A 177 0.25 -5.26 -13.33
CA SER A 177 1.08 -6.40 -13.76
C SER A 177 1.20 -7.49 -12.68
N GLY A 178 0.55 -7.33 -11.52
CA GLY A 178 0.63 -8.25 -10.40
C GLY A 178 1.94 -8.18 -9.61
N ARG A 179 2.72 -7.11 -9.77
CA ARG A 179 3.95 -6.84 -9.03
C ARG A 179 3.66 -6.05 -7.76
N ASP A 180 4.59 -6.03 -6.82
CA ASP A 180 4.53 -5.21 -5.61
C ASP A 180 4.44 -3.70 -5.97
N ALA A 181 3.23 -3.13 -5.92
CA ALA A 181 2.98 -1.76 -6.36
C ALA A 181 3.79 -0.72 -5.56
N PRO A 182 3.83 -0.80 -4.21
CA PRO A 182 4.72 0.03 -3.40
C PRO A 182 6.19 -0.05 -3.77
N ALA A 183 6.69 -1.12 -4.39
CA ALA A 183 8.06 -1.18 -4.84
C ALA A 183 8.23 -0.68 -6.28
N HIS A 184 7.34 -1.08 -7.19
CA HIS A 184 7.50 -0.88 -8.64
C HIS A 184 6.98 0.46 -9.16
N GLU A 185 5.81 0.91 -8.73
CA GLU A 185 5.21 2.18 -9.17
C GLU A 185 5.85 3.37 -8.44
N VAL A 186 5.81 4.60 -8.97
CA VAL A 186 6.36 5.76 -8.24
C VAL A 186 5.24 6.61 -7.65
N GLN A 187 5.23 6.72 -6.32
CA GLN A 187 4.30 7.56 -5.56
C GLN A 187 4.91 8.92 -5.22
N ASP A 188 4.10 9.84 -4.72
CA ASP A 188 4.59 11.10 -4.15
C ASP A 188 5.03 10.95 -2.68
N SER A 189 5.33 12.06 -2.01
CA SER A 189 5.77 12.08 -0.60
C SER A 189 4.71 11.64 0.40
N CYS A 190 3.47 11.42 -0.03
CA CYS A 190 2.41 10.82 0.77
C CYS A 190 2.24 9.32 0.46
N ASP A 191 3.15 8.70 -0.28
CA ASP A 191 3.07 7.28 -0.69
C ASP A 191 1.77 6.94 -1.46
N GLY A 192 1.20 7.93 -2.15
CA GLY A 192 0.05 7.74 -3.04
C GLY A 192 0.29 8.23 -4.46
N HIS A 193 -0.57 7.79 -5.37
CA HIS A 193 -0.56 8.18 -6.78
C HIS A 193 -1.94 8.00 -7.43
N PRO A 194 -2.25 8.67 -8.56
CA PRO A 194 -3.51 8.50 -9.26
C PRO A 194 -3.49 7.35 -10.28
N GLU A 195 -4.59 6.61 -10.37
CA GLU A 195 -4.85 5.69 -11.49
C GLU A 195 -5.47 6.43 -12.71
N HIS A 196 -5.89 5.69 -13.74
CA HIS A 196 -6.36 6.22 -15.03
C HIS A 196 -7.57 7.16 -14.95
N ASP A 197 -8.52 6.93 -14.03
CA ASP A 197 -9.67 7.79 -13.76
C ASP A 197 -9.33 8.93 -12.79
N GLY A 198 -8.09 8.98 -12.31
CA GLY A 198 -7.54 10.02 -11.45
C GLY A 198 -7.78 9.80 -9.95
N GLN A 199 -8.22 8.61 -9.53
CA GLN A 199 -8.39 8.26 -8.13
C GLN A 199 -7.02 8.16 -7.48
N TYR A 200 -6.70 9.12 -6.64
CA TYR A 200 -5.53 9.07 -5.78
C TYR A 200 -5.73 7.99 -4.72
N HIS A 201 -4.75 7.10 -4.56
CA HIS A 201 -4.85 5.95 -3.68
C HIS A 201 -3.52 5.57 -3.05
N TYR A 202 -3.60 4.84 -1.94
CA TYR A 202 -2.47 4.20 -1.27
C TYR A 202 -2.52 2.69 -1.51
N HIS A 203 -1.37 2.06 -1.67
CA HIS A 203 -1.23 0.59 -1.68
C HIS A 203 -0.80 0.02 -0.31
N GLY A 204 -0.54 0.89 0.67
CA GLY A 204 0.00 0.54 1.98
C GLY A 204 -0.10 1.71 2.99
N PRO A 205 0.69 1.68 4.08
CA PRO A 205 0.77 2.80 5.02
C PRO A 205 1.30 4.06 4.33
N SER A 206 0.75 5.21 4.70
CA SER A 206 1.15 6.52 4.18
C SER A 206 1.48 7.47 5.33
N PRO A 207 2.54 8.30 5.24
CA PRO A 207 2.85 9.31 6.23
C PRO A 207 1.78 10.41 6.34
N CYS A 208 0.93 10.54 5.32
CA CYS A 208 -0.16 11.51 5.28
C CYS A 208 -1.47 10.95 5.85
N MET A 209 -1.53 9.64 6.12
CA MET A 209 -2.68 8.99 6.71
C MET A 209 -2.83 9.35 8.20
N PRO A 210 -3.99 9.89 8.64
CA PRO A 210 -4.21 10.23 10.04
C PRO A 210 -4.05 9.01 10.96
N GLY A 211 -3.26 9.17 12.03
CA GLY A 211 -3.09 8.15 13.07
C GLY A 211 -2.15 6.99 12.71
N ILE A 212 -1.51 6.98 11.53
CA ILE A 212 -0.68 5.85 11.07
C ILE A 212 0.49 5.50 12.00
N ASN A 213 1.03 6.50 12.71
CA ASN A 213 2.11 6.34 13.69
C ASN A 213 1.60 6.17 15.14
N GLY A 214 0.28 6.20 15.33
CA GLY A 214 -0.39 5.98 16.60
C GLY A 214 -0.35 4.52 17.05
N LYS A 215 -0.86 4.27 18.26
CA LYS A 215 -0.89 2.92 18.88
C LYS A 215 -2.28 2.33 18.79
N ALA A 216 -2.46 1.32 17.94
CA ALA A 216 -3.76 0.73 17.62
C ALA A 216 -4.81 1.82 17.34
N GLU A 217 -4.42 2.81 16.53
CA GLU A 217 -5.33 3.87 16.07
C GLU A 217 -6.04 3.41 14.81
N LEU A 218 -7.34 3.72 14.71
CA LEU A 218 -8.10 3.49 13.48
C LEU A 218 -7.60 4.47 12.41
N VAL A 219 -7.22 3.95 11.25
CA VAL A 219 -6.69 4.74 10.12
C VAL A 219 -7.56 4.65 8.86
N GLY A 220 -8.49 3.69 8.83
CA GLY A 220 -9.44 3.55 7.73
C GLY A 220 -10.46 2.45 7.97
N TYR A 221 -11.29 2.21 6.95
CA TYR A 221 -12.31 1.15 6.94
C TYR A 221 -12.14 0.29 5.69
N ALA A 222 -12.14 -1.03 5.86
CA ALA A 222 -12.20 -1.98 4.77
C ALA A 222 -13.61 -2.04 4.18
N LEU A 223 -13.74 -2.42 2.91
CA LEU A 223 -15.06 -2.54 2.26
C LEU A 223 -15.95 -3.62 2.87
N ASP A 224 -15.41 -4.54 3.66
CA ASP A 224 -16.19 -5.54 4.42
C ASP A 224 -16.63 -5.05 5.81
N GLY A 225 -16.35 -3.78 6.14
CA GLY A 225 -16.80 -3.08 7.33
C GLY A 225 -15.85 -3.15 8.52
N PHE A 226 -14.82 -4.00 8.48
CA PHE A 226 -13.81 -4.03 9.53
C PHE A 226 -12.91 -2.79 9.49
N GLY A 227 -12.44 -2.36 10.67
CA GLY A 227 -11.47 -1.28 10.77
C GLY A 227 -10.09 -1.68 10.25
N ILE A 228 -9.34 -0.70 9.78
CA ILE A 228 -7.93 -0.80 9.41
C ILE A 228 -7.16 0.06 10.42
N TYR A 229 -6.14 -0.52 11.06
CA TYR A 229 -5.43 0.10 12.17
C TYR A 229 -3.97 0.39 11.85
N SER A 230 -3.40 1.31 12.64
CA SER A 230 -2.04 1.83 12.51
C SER A 230 -0.95 0.75 12.60
N LEU A 231 0.28 1.13 12.26
CA LEU A 231 1.46 0.26 12.20
C LEU A 231 1.81 -0.43 13.52
N ARG A 232 1.33 0.12 14.64
CA ARG A 232 1.72 -0.32 15.98
C ARG A 232 0.53 -0.84 16.76
N ASP A 233 0.74 -1.88 17.55
CA ASP A 233 -0.26 -2.35 18.50
C ASP A 233 -0.49 -1.36 19.65
N ALA A 234 -1.43 -1.69 20.55
CA ALA A 234 -1.76 -0.85 21.71
C ALA A 234 -0.58 -0.67 22.69
N SER A 235 0.40 -1.57 22.68
CA SER A 235 1.64 -1.43 23.47
C SER A 235 2.73 -0.62 22.77
N GLY A 236 2.57 -0.35 21.48
CA GLY A 236 3.50 0.43 20.66
C GLY A 236 4.51 -0.43 19.88
N HIS A 237 4.37 -1.76 19.89
CA HIS A 237 5.21 -2.63 19.07
C HIS A 237 4.80 -2.50 17.61
N LEU A 238 5.79 -2.46 16.73
CA LEU A 238 5.57 -2.50 15.28
C LEU A 238 5.03 -3.88 14.91
N MET A 239 3.93 -3.90 14.15
CA MET A 239 3.29 -5.13 13.71
C MET A 239 3.96 -5.67 12.44
N THR A 240 4.08 -6.99 12.37
CA THR A 240 4.65 -7.76 11.25
C THR A 240 3.69 -8.88 10.86
N ASP A 241 3.91 -9.54 9.72
CA ASP A 241 3.16 -10.70 9.25
C ASP A 241 3.12 -11.82 10.29
N ALA A 242 4.16 -11.94 11.12
CA ALA A 242 4.22 -12.92 12.20
C ALA A 242 3.16 -12.68 13.30
N ASN A 243 2.58 -11.48 13.36
CA ASN A 243 1.54 -11.10 14.30
C ASN A 243 0.12 -11.20 13.71
N LEU A 244 0.01 -11.42 12.40
CA LEU A 244 -1.24 -11.31 11.66
C LEU A 244 -1.70 -12.67 11.11
N ASP A 245 -2.99 -12.74 10.81
CA ASP A 245 -3.59 -13.91 10.18
C ASP A 245 -3.41 -13.90 8.65
N ALA A 246 -3.96 -14.92 8.00
CA ALA A 246 -3.86 -15.13 6.56
C ALA A 246 -4.54 -14.03 5.70
N CYS A 247 -5.34 -13.14 6.29
CA CYS A 247 -5.95 -11.99 5.64
C CYS A 247 -5.34 -10.65 6.11
N HIS A 248 -4.19 -10.70 6.78
CA HIS A 248 -3.46 -9.52 7.25
C HIS A 248 -4.19 -8.74 8.35
N GLY A 249 -4.93 -9.45 9.21
CA GLY A 249 -5.59 -8.88 10.36
C GLY A 249 -5.36 -9.66 11.65
N THR A 250 -5.99 -9.20 12.72
CA THR A 250 -5.93 -9.84 14.03
C THR A 250 -7.17 -9.51 14.86
N THR A 251 -7.41 -10.29 15.92
CA THR A 251 -8.47 -10.01 16.90
C THR A 251 -7.86 -9.59 18.22
N SER A 252 -7.97 -8.30 18.54
CA SER A 252 -7.48 -7.74 19.79
C SER A 252 -8.44 -6.65 20.31
N GLU A 253 -8.15 -6.08 21.48
CA GLU A 253 -8.95 -4.98 22.03
C GLU A 253 -8.48 -3.65 21.43
N VAL A 254 -9.38 -2.98 20.72
CA VAL A 254 -9.12 -1.69 20.05
C VAL A 254 -10.27 -0.72 20.32
N MET A 255 -10.02 0.58 20.12
CA MET A 255 -11.10 1.56 20.15
C MET A 255 -11.94 1.42 18.87
N TRP A 256 -13.20 1.01 19.02
CA TRP A 256 -14.16 0.85 17.93
C TRP A 256 -15.45 1.57 18.31
N ASN A 257 -15.88 2.54 17.50
CA ASN A 257 -17.11 3.33 17.76
C ASN A 257 -17.15 3.97 19.15
N GLY A 258 -16.00 4.51 19.58
CA GLY A 258 -15.85 5.19 20.88
C GLY A 258 -15.81 4.25 22.09
N LYS A 259 -15.76 2.92 21.87
CA LYS A 259 -15.68 1.92 22.93
C LYS A 259 -14.53 0.94 22.69
N LYS A 260 -13.82 0.57 23.76
CA LYS A 260 -12.90 -0.56 23.74
C LYS A 260 -13.65 -1.85 23.46
N THR A 261 -13.33 -2.48 22.35
CA THR A 261 -14.02 -3.67 21.85
C THR A 261 -12.98 -4.68 21.38
N ARG A 262 -13.15 -5.95 21.79
CA ARG A 262 -12.36 -7.05 21.22
C ARG A 262 -13.00 -7.46 19.89
N ILE A 263 -12.40 -7.02 18.78
CA ILE A 263 -12.95 -7.17 17.43
C ILE A 263 -11.82 -7.54 16.45
N TYR A 264 -12.15 -8.28 15.40
CA TYR A 264 -11.24 -8.46 14.28
C TYR A 264 -11.02 -7.12 13.58
N HIS A 265 -9.79 -6.87 13.14
CA HIS A 265 -9.44 -5.70 12.36
C HIS A 265 -8.19 -5.96 11.53
N TYR A 266 -8.05 -5.23 10.43
CA TYR A 266 -6.83 -5.22 9.63
C TYR A 266 -5.79 -4.30 10.25
N VAL A 267 -4.54 -4.54 9.92
CA VAL A 267 -3.41 -3.77 10.44
C VAL A 267 -2.54 -3.36 9.27
N MET A 268 -2.17 -2.09 9.21
CA MET A 268 -1.14 -1.64 8.27
C MET A 268 0.24 -2.15 8.72
N THR A 269 1.10 -2.55 7.80
CA THR A 269 2.47 -3.00 8.09
C THR A 269 3.45 -2.48 7.05
N GLY A 270 4.75 -2.54 7.36
CA GLY A 270 5.81 -2.34 6.37
C GLY A 270 6.09 -3.57 5.49
N GLU A 271 5.51 -4.72 5.83
CA GLU A 271 5.70 -5.99 5.13
C GLU A 271 4.53 -6.27 4.17
N TYR A 272 4.81 -6.75 2.96
CA TYR A 272 3.79 -7.14 1.98
C TYR A 272 2.78 -8.14 2.56
N PRO A 273 1.45 -7.98 2.34
CA PRO A 273 0.76 -7.04 1.46
C PRO A 273 0.47 -5.65 2.02
N TYR A 274 1.15 -5.21 3.10
CA TYR A 274 1.06 -3.88 3.73
C TYR A 274 -0.28 -3.52 4.38
N THR A 275 -1.35 -4.16 3.95
CA THR A 275 -2.74 -3.96 4.34
C THR A 275 -3.54 -5.24 4.06
N ILE A 276 -4.86 -5.15 3.86
CA ILE A 276 -5.79 -6.27 3.63
C ILE A 276 -5.26 -7.31 2.62
N GLY A 277 -5.00 -8.53 3.10
CA GLY A 277 -4.60 -9.68 2.26
C GLY A 277 -5.79 -10.45 1.65
N CYS A 278 -6.91 -10.47 2.35
CA CYS A 278 -8.23 -10.92 1.89
C CYS A 278 -9.32 -10.26 2.71
N PHE A 279 -10.55 -10.19 2.19
CA PHE A 279 -11.68 -9.80 3.03
C PHE A 279 -12.06 -10.94 3.98
N ARG A 280 -12.22 -10.62 5.26
CA ARG A 280 -12.64 -11.51 6.33
C ARG A 280 -14.15 -11.43 6.55
N GLY A 281 -14.77 -10.30 6.23
CA GLY A 281 -16.22 -10.09 6.21
C GLY A 281 -16.81 -10.19 4.79
N THR A 282 -18.01 -9.64 4.62
CA THR A 282 -18.67 -9.56 3.30
C THR A 282 -18.48 -8.15 2.73
N PRO A 283 -17.68 -7.96 1.66
CA PRO A 283 -17.43 -6.64 1.10
C PRO A 283 -18.70 -6.04 0.48
N VAL A 284 -18.89 -4.74 0.67
CA VAL A 284 -19.89 -3.97 -0.07
C VAL A 284 -19.38 -3.68 -1.48
N SER A 285 -20.30 -3.53 -2.43
CA SER A 285 -19.93 -3.08 -3.77
C SER A 285 -19.68 -1.57 -3.78
N THR A 286 -18.54 -1.16 -4.33
CA THR A 286 -18.30 0.22 -4.75
C THR A 286 -19.07 0.45 -6.06
N ARG A 287 -20.02 1.38 -6.07
CA ARG A 287 -20.76 1.77 -7.29
C ARG A 287 -20.07 2.91 -8.00
#